data_AF-A0A1H8UAA0-F1
#
_entry.id   AF-A0A1H8UAA0-F1
#
_cell.length_a   1.000
_cell.length_b   1.000
_cell.length_c   1.000
_cell.angle_alpha   90.00
_cell.angle_beta   90.00
_cell.angle_gamma   90.00
#
_symmetry.space_group_name_H-M   'P 1'
#
loop_
_entity.id
_entity.type
_entity.pdbx_description
1 polymer ?
#
loop_
_entity_poly.entity_id
_entity_poly.type
_entity_poly.pdbx_seq_one_letter_code
_entity_poly.pdbx_strand_id
1 'polypeptide(L)'
;MRRLAAVLAGLLMSAGIVLVGAPSASAASCDGTYTIVVGGFTDRDSTIFSGAGISQRVGYSAELNSQSARQGVDELNRLIRNQRAACPGQHVKAVGFSEGAAVLHIWVTENWKTFGNVNAVLIADPKRDPHGLGGPGLAGQAPSVIFGPIVGYPLVGVDSFFGNIPTVSLCTDDIICDEAAASGWIGYAQHKHTENYNFNVDVYSDNGVGQWFNGQYFPDK
;
A
#
# COMPACT_ATOMS: atom_id res chain seq x y z
N MET A 1 -48.95 -61.87 46.39
CA MET A 1 -47.55 -62.30 46.62
C MET A 1 -46.79 -62.18 45.31
N ARG A 2 -45.62 -61.51 45.36
CA ARG A 2 -44.52 -61.51 44.37
C ARG A 2 -44.72 -60.82 42.99
N ARG A 3 -44.01 -59.68 42.89
CA ARG A 3 -43.06 -59.22 41.84
C ARG A 3 -43.60 -58.37 40.67
N LEU A 4 -43.11 -57.11 40.67
CA LEU A 4 -42.60 -56.24 39.58
C LEU A 4 -42.72 -54.79 40.13
N ALA A 5 -41.72 -54.13 40.75
CA ALA A 5 -40.42 -53.64 40.25
C ALA A 5 -40.54 -53.08 38.81
N ALA A 6 -40.17 -51.85 38.44
CA ALA A 6 -39.27 -50.88 39.04
C ALA A 6 -39.31 -49.53 38.24
N VAL A 7 -39.06 -48.42 38.94
CA VAL A 7 -38.21 -47.27 38.55
C VAL A 7 -38.72 -46.24 37.52
N LEU A 8 -39.21 -45.10 38.04
CA LEU A 8 -39.02 -43.76 37.46
C LEU A 8 -37.63 -43.25 37.88
N ALA A 9 -36.73 -43.02 36.94
CA ALA A 9 -35.43 -42.40 37.18
C ALA A 9 -35.24 -41.15 36.32
N GLY A 10 -35.14 -40.01 37.01
CA GLY A 10 -34.11 -39.00 36.74
C GLY A 10 -34.24 -38.17 35.47
N LEU A 11 -35.11 -37.15 35.50
CA LEU A 11 -34.90 -35.92 34.72
C LEU A 11 -34.21 -34.89 35.63
N LEU A 12 -32.87 -34.88 35.65
CA LEU A 12 -32.08 -33.76 36.17
C LEU A 12 -31.33 -33.15 35.00
N MET A 13 -31.81 -31.98 34.58
CA MET A 13 -31.21 -31.15 33.54
C MET A 13 -29.87 -30.60 34.03
N SER A 14 -28.78 -31.07 33.44
CA SER A 14 -27.47 -30.42 33.49
C SER A 14 -27.28 -29.59 32.22
N ALA A 15 -27.81 -28.36 32.23
CA ALA A 15 -27.46 -27.36 31.22
C ALA A 15 -26.03 -26.85 31.54
N GLY A 16 -25.03 -27.49 30.94
CA GLY A 16 -23.66 -27.00 30.94
C GLY A 16 -23.59 -25.71 30.12
N ILE A 17 -23.42 -24.57 30.78
CA ILE A 17 -23.06 -23.31 30.13
C ILE A 17 -21.62 -23.48 29.67
N VAL A 18 -21.44 -23.80 28.39
CA VAL A 18 -20.13 -23.72 27.74
C VAL A 18 -19.86 -22.24 27.51
N LEU A 19 -19.10 -21.62 28.42
CA LEU A 19 -18.43 -20.35 28.15
C LEU A 19 -17.40 -20.62 27.05
N VAL A 20 -17.83 -20.56 25.79
CA VAL A 20 -16.92 -20.47 24.66
C VAL A 20 -16.18 -19.15 24.85
N GLY A 21 -14.95 -19.22 25.35
CA GLY A 21 -14.08 -18.05 25.45
C GLY A 21 -14.03 -17.39 24.08
N ALA A 22 -14.45 -16.12 24.01
CA ALA A 22 -14.29 -15.34 22.81
C ALA A 22 -12.81 -15.42 22.38
N PRO A 23 -12.51 -15.54 21.08
CA PRO A 23 -11.14 -15.53 20.61
C PRO A 23 -10.45 -14.30 21.18
N SER A 24 -9.34 -14.51 21.88
CA SER A 24 -8.52 -13.42 22.37
C SER A 24 -8.00 -12.70 21.15
N ALA A 25 -8.49 -11.48 20.90
CA ALA A 25 -7.89 -10.61 19.92
C ALA A 25 -6.46 -10.33 20.41
N SER A 26 -5.46 -11.00 19.81
CA SER A 26 -4.07 -10.60 19.99
C SER A 26 -3.96 -9.21 19.38
N ALA A 27 -3.60 -8.21 20.18
CA ALA A 27 -3.15 -6.96 19.63
C ALA A 27 -2.01 -7.27 18.63
N ALA A 28 -2.01 -6.60 17.48
CA ALA A 28 -0.86 -6.65 16.58
C ALA A 28 0.38 -6.26 17.40
N SER A 29 1.49 -6.97 17.22
CA SER A 29 2.73 -6.60 17.91
C SER A 29 3.11 -5.18 17.53
N CYS A 30 3.37 -4.36 18.56
CA CYS A 30 3.89 -3.01 18.37
C CYS A 30 5.41 -2.97 18.19
N ASP A 31 6.07 -4.14 18.18
CA ASP A 31 7.51 -4.24 17.95
C ASP A 31 7.85 -4.07 16.47
N GLY A 32 9.06 -3.57 16.20
CA GLY A 32 9.58 -3.42 14.83
C GLY A 32 8.84 -2.38 13.98
N THR A 33 8.91 -2.57 12.66
CA THR A 33 8.33 -1.67 11.66
C THR A 33 7.03 -2.26 11.13
N TYR A 34 5.95 -1.48 11.18
CA TYR A 34 4.71 -1.81 10.49
C TYR A 34 4.86 -1.51 9.00
N THR A 35 5.15 -2.54 8.21
CA THR A 35 5.27 -2.39 6.75
C THR A 35 3.91 -2.63 6.10
N ILE A 36 3.39 -1.60 5.42
CA ILE A 36 2.13 -1.64 4.69
C ILE A 36 2.39 -1.45 3.19
N VAL A 37 1.78 -2.29 2.36
CA VAL A 37 1.99 -2.29 0.91
C VAL A 37 0.73 -1.99 0.13
N VAL A 38 0.88 -1.33 -1.02
CA VAL A 38 -0.21 -0.95 -1.93
C VAL A 38 0.12 -1.39 -3.36
N GLY A 39 -0.62 -2.39 -3.83
CA GLY A 39 -0.53 -2.95 -5.17
C GLY A 39 -0.93 -1.96 -6.26
N GLY A 40 -0.51 -2.24 -7.49
CA GLY A 40 -0.84 -1.44 -8.66
C GLY A 40 -2.15 -1.87 -9.32
N PHE A 41 -2.39 -1.32 -10.52
CA PHE A 41 -3.51 -1.69 -11.38
C PHE A 41 -3.67 -3.21 -11.48
N THR A 42 -4.89 -3.71 -11.32
CA THR A 42 -5.29 -5.13 -11.25
C THR A 42 -4.84 -5.93 -10.02
N ASP A 43 -3.94 -5.40 -9.18
CA ASP A 43 -3.46 -6.07 -7.96
C ASP A 43 -4.26 -5.63 -6.72
N ARG A 44 -5.51 -6.10 -6.66
CA ARG A 44 -6.51 -5.71 -5.64
C ARG A 44 -6.08 -6.00 -4.21
N ASP A 45 -5.22 -6.99 -4.02
CA ASP A 45 -4.80 -7.51 -2.71
C ASP A 45 -3.30 -7.23 -2.44
N SER A 46 -2.67 -6.38 -3.25
CA SER A 46 -1.24 -6.02 -3.15
C SER A 46 -0.29 -7.23 -3.18
N THR A 47 -0.64 -8.29 -3.91
CA THR A 47 0.06 -9.58 -3.96
C THR A 47 1.41 -9.56 -4.65
N ILE A 48 1.71 -8.51 -5.42
CA ILE A 48 3.02 -8.36 -6.09
C ILE A 48 4.18 -8.29 -5.08
N PHE A 49 3.91 -7.77 -3.88
CA PHE A 49 4.91 -7.60 -2.83
C PHE A 49 5.21 -8.88 -2.06
N SER A 50 6.48 -9.07 -1.76
CA SER A 50 7.05 -10.15 -0.94
C SER A 50 7.91 -9.57 0.19
N GLY A 51 8.36 -10.43 1.10
CA GLY A 51 9.18 -10.05 2.25
C GLY A 51 8.55 -10.47 3.57
N ALA A 52 9.39 -10.80 4.54
CA ALA A 52 8.93 -11.25 5.85
C ALA A 52 8.40 -10.07 6.70
N GLY A 53 8.80 -8.84 6.39
CA GLY A 53 8.40 -7.64 7.11
C GLY A 53 6.98 -7.11 6.78
N ILE A 54 6.27 -7.68 5.79
CA ILE A 54 4.93 -7.19 5.43
C ILE A 54 3.95 -7.47 6.57
N SER A 55 3.46 -6.39 7.18
CA SER A 55 2.47 -6.43 8.25
C SER A 55 1.05 -6.27 7.73
N GLN A 56 0.87 -5.51 6.65
CA GLN A 56 -0.45 -5.19 6.09
C GLN A 56 -0.40 -5.04 4.57
N ARG A 57 -1.47 -5.48 3.91
CA ARG A 57 -1.72 -5.24 2.48
C ARG A 57 -2.97 -4.36 2.35
N VAL A 58 -2.91 -3.32 1.52
CA VAL A 58 -4.06 -2.47 1.22
C VAL A 58 -4.93 -3.17 0.18
N GLY A 59 -6.22 -3.30 0.48
CA GLY A 59 -7.22 -3.87 -0.42
C GLY A 59 -8.07 -2.76 -1.07
N TYR A 60 -8.14 -2.70 -2.40
CA TYR A 60 -8.98 -1.74 -3.12
C TYR A 60 -9.41 -2.26 -4.49
N SER A 61 -10.15 -1.48 -5.29
CA SER A 61 -10.61 -1.95 -6.60
C SER A 61 -9.48 -2.15 -7.61
N ALA A 62 -8.39 -1.39 -7.50
CA ALA A 62 -7.23 -1.42 -8.42
C ALA A 62 -7.65 -1.28 -9.90
N GLU A 63 -8.65 -0.43 -10.14
CA GLU A 63 -9.08 -0.03 -11.47
C GLU A 63 -8.36 1.26 -11.86
N LEU A 64 -7.99 1.43 -13.13
CA LEU A 64 -7.27 2.62 -13.57
C LEU A 64 -8.18 3.86 -13.69
N ASN A 65 -8.66 4.37 -12.56
CA ASN A 65 -9.52 5.56 -12.47
C ASN A 65 -9.37 6.28 -11.12
N SER A 66 -9.84 7.52 -11.04
CA SER A 66 -9.70 8.33 -9.83
C SER A 66 -10.49 7.83 -8.62
N GLN A 67 -11.59 7.12 -8.83
CA GLN A 67 -12.41 6.58 -7.73
C GLN A 67 -11.68 5.43 -7.04
N SER A 68 -11.06 4.54 -7.82
CA SER A 68 -10.16 3.49 -7.34
C SER A 68 -8.99 4.09 -6.55
N ALA A 69 -8.28 5.06 -7.12
CA ALA A 69 -7.19 5.72 -6.41
C ALA A 69 -7.65 6.34 -5.08
N ARG A 70 -8.81 7.02 -5.06
CA ARG A 70 -9.37 7.56 -3.81
C ARG A 70 -9.70 6.47 -2.80
N GLN A 71 -10.31 5.37 -3.23
CA GLN A 71 -10.58 4.21 -2.37
C GLN A 71 -9.29 3.68 -1.73
N GLY A 72 -8.21 3.55 -2.51
CA GLY A 72 -6.89 3.15 -2.02
C GLY A 72 -6.34 4.12 -0.97
N VAL A 73 -6.44 5.43 -1.21
CA VAL A 73 -5.98 6.48 -0.26
C VAL A 73 -6.75 6.40 1.06
N ASP A 74 -8.08 6.26 0.98
CA ASP A 74 -8.94 6.15 2.16
C ASP A 74 -8.62 4.91 2.99
N GLU A 75 -8.43 3.76 2.32
CA GLU A 75 -8.12 2.51 3.00
C GLU A 75 -6.72 2.53 3.62
N LEU A 76 -5.71 3.00 2.88
CA LEU A 76 -4.35 3.20 3.40
C LEU A 76 -4.37 4.10 4.64
N ASN A 77 -5.06 5.24 4.57
CA ASN A 77 -5.19 6.16 5.69
C ASN A 77 -5.87 5.50 6.90
N ARG A 78 -6.96 4.77 6.68
CA ARG A 78 -7.69 4.06 7.75
C ARG A 78 -6.78 3.04 8.43
N LEU A 79 -6.04 2.24 7.66
CA LEU A 79 -5.13 1.21 8.19
C LEU A 79 -3.98 1.82 8.99
N ILE A 80 -3.32 2.86 8.48
CA ILE A 80 -2.24 3.55 9.20
C ILE A 80 -2.77 4.24 10.47
N ARG A 81 -3.95 4.87 10.43
CA ARG A 81 -4.56 5.48 11.64
C ARG A 81 -4.91 4.43 12.68
N ASN A 82 -5.48 3.30 12.26
CA ASN A 82 -5.77 2.18 13.15
C ASN A 82 -4.49 1.65 13.79
N GLN A 83 -3.43 1.47 13.02
CA GLN A 83 -2.14 1.06 13.55
C GLN A 83 -1.57 2.09 14.53
N ARG A 84 -1.63 3.39 14.20
CA ARG A 84 -1.14 4.45 15.09
C ARG A 84 -1.95 4.53 16.38
N ALA A 85 -3.25 4.26 16.35
CA ALA A 85 -4.09 4.20 17.54
C ALA A 85 -3.74 3.02 18.45
N ALA A 86 -3.41 1.86 17.86
CA ALA A 86 -2.99 0.67 18.60
C ALA A 86 -1.54 0.77 19.12
N CYS A 87 -0.64 1.33 18.30
CA CYS A 87 0.79 1.39 18.53
C CYS A 87 1.35 2.80 18.23
N PRO A 88 1.15 3.79 19.12
CA PRO A 88 1.47 5.20 18.84
C PRO A 88 2.93 5.48 18.45
N GLY A 89 3.88 4.69 18.97
CA GLY A 89 5.31 4.86 18.73
C GLY A 89 5.88 4.05 17.58
N GLN A 90 5.14 3.09 17.02
CA GLN A 90 5.70 2.17 16.02
C GLN A 90 6.03 2.89 14.72
N HIS A 91 7.16 2.55 14.09
CA HIS A 91 7.50 3.09 12.79
C HIS A 91 6.61 2.47 11.71
N VAL A 92 6.18 3.27 10.73
CA VAL A 92 5.39 2.78 9.58
C VAL A 92 6.20 2.96 8.31
N LYS A 93 6.41 1.86 7.58
CA LYS A 93 6.95 1.89 6.22
C LYS A 93 5.84 1.62 5.23
N ALA A 94 5.51 2.60 4.40
CA ALA A 94 4.54 2.42 3.33
C ALA A 94 5.25 2.23 2.00
N VAL A 95 4.88 1.20 1.24
CA VAL A 95 5.46 0.90 -0.08
C VAL A 95 4.33 0.78 -1.10
N GLY A 96 4.43 1.53 -2.20
CA GLY A 96 3.45 1.50 -3.29
C GLY A 96 4.12 1.16 -4.62
N PHE A 97 3.39 0.48 -5.49
CA PHE A 97 3.82 0.20 -6.86
C PHE A 97 2.79 0.68 -7.89
N SER A 98 3.23 1.33 -8.98
CA SER A 98 2.36 1.72 -10.10
C SER A 98 1.18 2.60 -9.61
N GLU A 99 -0.07 2.26 -9.91
CA GLU A 99 -1.24 2.94 -9.34
C GLU A 99 -1.20 3.02 -7.79
N GLY A 100 -0.70 1.98 -7.11
CA GLY A 100 -0.52 1.97 -5.67
C GLY A 100 0.57 2.92 -5.17
N ALA A 101 1.58 3.21 -6.00
CA ALA A 101 2.53 4.29 -5.71
C ALA A 101 1.85 5.65 -5.83
N ALA A 102 0.94 5.82 -6.80
CA ALA A 102 0.11 7.02 -6.90
C ALA A 102 -0.80 7.20 -5.67
N VAL A 103 -1.44 6.12 -5.22
CA VAL A 103 -2.24 6.09 -3.98
C VAL A 103 -1.40 6.55 -2.79
N LEU A 104 -0.20 5.98 -2.62
CA LEU A 104 0.68 6.34 -1.53
C LEU A 104 1.17 7.80 -1.64
N HIS A 105 1.53 8.25 -2.84
CA HIS A 105 1.91 9.62 -3.12
C HIS A 105 0.81 10.59 -2.67
N ILE A 106 -0.42 10.40 -3.15
CA ILE A 106 -1.58 11.24 -2.77
C ILE A 106 -1.77 11.23 -1.26
N TRP A 107 -1.68 10.06 -0.62
CA TRP A 107 -1.82 9.95 0.82
C TRP A 107 -0.77 10.78 1.57
N VAL A 108 0.51 10.72 1.15
CA VAL A 108 1.59 11.53 1.73
C VAL A 108 1.27 13.02 1.57
N THR A 109 0.94 13.47 0.36
CA THR A 109 0.61 14.86 0.05
C THR A 109 -0.55 15.38 0.91
N GLU A 110 -1.58 14.56 1.14
CA GLU A 110 -2.76 14.92 1.94
C GLU A 110 -2.49 14.87 3.46
N ASN A 111 -1.58 14.01 3.93
CA ASN A 111 -1.51 13.66 5.35
C ASN A 111 -0.17 13.96 6.05
N TRP A 112 0.87 14.43 5.36
CA TRP A 112 2.20 14.69 5.93
C TRP A 112 2.18 15.53 7.22
N LYS A 113 1.25 16.49 7.34
CA LYS A 113 1.10 17.31 8.56
C LYS A 113 0.63 16.54 9.79
N THR A 114 -0.03 15.40 9.59
CA THR A 114 -0.74 14.65 10.64
C THR A 114 -0.09 13.32 11.01
N PHE A 115 0.94 12.90 10.27
CA PHE A 115 1.72 11.71 10.59
C PHE A 115 3.19 12.06 10.83
N GLY A 116 3.76 11.46 11.87
CA GLY A 116 5.19 11.38 12.10
C GLY A 116 5.61 9.93 12.23
N ASN A 117 6.92 9.67 12.21
CA ASN A 117 7.49 8.32 12.27
C ASN A 117 6.91 7.38 11.19
N VAL A 118 6.86 7.89 9.95
CA VAL A 118 6.44 7.18 8.74
C VAL A 118 7.45 7.47 7.64
N ASN A 119 7.77 6.49 6.78
CA ASN A 119 8.44 6.72 5.51
C ASN A 119 7.64 6.10 4.35
N ALA A 120 7.90 6.59 3.13
CA ALA A 120 7.26 6.12 1.91
C ALA A 120 8.29 5.64 0.88
N VAL A 121 7.93 4.60 0.13
CA VAL A 121 8.69 4.08 -1.02
C VAL A 121 7.73 3.98 -2.20
N LEU A 122 8.00 4.77 -3.23
CA LEU A 122 7.18 4.89 -4.43
C LEU A 122 7.88 4.20 -5.58
N ILE A 123 7.38 3.05 -6.02
CA ILE A 123 7.95 2.27 -7.13
C ILE A 123 7.10 2.51 -8.38
N ALA A 124 7.72 2.93 -9.48
CA ALA A 124 7.03 3.20 -10.73
C ALA A 124 5.85 4.18 -10.57
N ASP A 125 6.06 5.27 -9.83
CA ASP A 125 5.00 6.23 -9.51
C ASP A 125 4.57 7.07 -10.73
N PRO A 126 3.31 6.97 -11.19
CA PRO A 126 2.82 7.77 -12.29
C PRO A 126 2.70 9.27 -11.95
N LYS A 127 2.73 9.66 -10.68
CA LYS A 127 2.69 11.06 -10.24
C LYS A 127 4.07 11.68 -10.04
N ARG A 128 5.15 10.98 -10.41
CA ARG A 128 6.53 11.43 -10.19
C ARG A 128 6.85 12.74 -10.93
N ASP A 129 7.27 13.76 -10.18
CA ASP A 129 8.09 14.86 -10.71
C ASP A 129 9.58 14.44 -10.75
N PRO A 130 10.22 14.46 -11.93
CA PRO A 130 11.57 13.96 -12.11
C PRO A 130 12.67 14.91 -11.62
N HIS A 131 12.38 16.18 -11.35
CA HIS A 131 13.41 17.20 -11.03
C HIS A 131 14.59 17.24 -12.03
N GLY A 132 14.30 17.01 -13.31
CA GLY A 132 15.29 16.96 -14.38
C GLY A 132 15.88 15.56 -14.68
N LEU A 133 15.42 14.52 -13.99
CA LEU A 133 15.81 13.11 -14.21
C LEU A 133 14.78 12.38 -15.08
N GLY A 134 14.87 12.53 -16.40
CA GLY A 134 13.90 11.97 -17.35
C GLY A 134 12.63 12.83 -17.49
N GLY A 135 11.59 12.24 -18.07
CA GLY A 135 10.27 12.82 -18.19
C GLY A 135 9.41 12.64 -16.92
N PRO A 136 8.30 13.40 -16.81
CA PRO A 136 7.32 13.19 -15.75
C PRO A 136 6.65 11.83 -15.83
N GLY A 137 6.09 11.37 -14.71
CA GLY A 137 5.21 10.20 -14.72
C GLY A 137 3.93 10.44 -15.53
N LEU A 138 3.29 9.36 -15.99
CA LEU A 138 2.15 9.43 -16.91
C LEU A 138 0.92 10.16 -16.38
N ALA A 139 0.78 10.33 -15.06
CA ALA A 139 -0.30 11.15 -14.52
C ALA A 139 -0.16 12.64 -14.93
N GLY A 140 1.03 13.07 -15.35
CA GLY A 140 1.26 14.38 -15.97
C GLY A 140 0.57 14.54 -17.31
N GLN A 141 0.32 13.43 -18.02
CA GLN A 141 -0.37 13.38 -19.30
C GLN A 141 -1.89 13.22 -19.16
N ALA A 142 -2.42 13.04 -17.94
CA ALA A 142 -3.85 12.84 -17.73
C ALA A 142 -4.76 14.02 -18.16
N PRO A 143 -4.31 15.29 -18.26
CA PRO A 143 -5.08 16.35 -18.92
C PRO A 143 -5.25 16.15 -20.45
N SER A 144 -4.63 15.13 -21.04
CA SER A 144 -4.77 14.80 -22.47
C SER A 144 -6.13 14.18 -22.81
N VAL A 145 -6.53 14.27 -24.08
CA VAL A 145 -7.78 13.68 -24.61
C VAL A 145 -7.88 12.16 -24.44
N ILE A 146 -6.77 11.46 -24.18
CA ILE A 146 -6.70 10.00 -24.09
C ILE A 146 -7.05 9.51 -22.68
N PHE A 147 -6.54 10.17 -21.64
CA PHE A 147 -6.71 9.74 -20.25
C PHE A 147 -7.68 10.62 -19.44
N GLY A 148 -7.94 11.86 -19.87
CA GLY A 148 -8.76 12.84 -19.15
C GLY A 148 -10.18 12.39 -18.77
N PRO A 149 -10.88 11.54 -19.54
CA PRO A 149 -12.21 11.05 -19.15
C PRO A 149 -12.22 10.05 -17.98
N ILE A 150 -11.08 9.43 -17.66
CA ILE A 150 -11.00 8.31 -16.70
C ILE A 150 -10.05 8.65 -15.53
N VAL A 151 -9.02 9.46 -15.81
CA VAL A 151 -8.00 9.91 -14.86
C VAL A 151 -8.17 11.40 -14.60
N GLY A 152 -8.90 11.72 -13.53
CA GLY A 152 -9.02 13.05 -12.92
C GLY A 152 -8.41 13.12 -11.52
N TYR A 153 -8.75 14.16 -10.75
CA TYR A 153 -8.30 14.30 -9.37
C TYR A 153 -8.82 13.16 -8.47
N PRO A 154 -8.01 12.67 -7.51
CA PRO A 154 -6.67 13.13 -7.14
C PRO A 154 -5.51 12.51 -7.96
N LEU A 155 -5.82 11.59 -8.89
CA LEU A 155 -4.82 10.83 -9.63
C LEU A 155 -4.03 11.66 -10.65
N VAL A 156 -4.66 12.67 -11.26
CA VAL A 156 -4.01 13.57 -12.24
C VAL A 156 -2.89 14.43 -11.64
N GLY A 157 -1.90 14.75 -12.46
CA GLY A 157 -0.81 15.68 -12.15
C GLY A 157 0.41 14.98 -11.56
N VAL A 158 1.54 15.66 -11.65
CA VAL A 158 2.82 15.26 -11.07
C VAL A 158 3.31 16.29 -10.09
N ASP A 159 3.97 15.83 -9.04
CA ASP A 159 4.68 16.65 -8.07
C ASP A 159 5.71 15.80 -7.31
N SER A 160 6.42 16.43 -6.38
CA SER A 160 7.34 15.78 -5.44
C SER A 160 7.10 16.30 -4.02
N PHE A 161 5.88 16.75 -3.74
CA PHE A 161 5.56 17.41 -2.49
C PHE A 161 5.22 16.39 -1.41
N PHE A 162 6.25 15.93 -0.71
CA PHE A 162 6.13 14.94 0.36
C PHE A 162 6.12 15.53 1.78
N GLY A 163 6.17 16.87 1.89
CA GLY A 163 6.24 17.55 3.18
C GLY A 163 7.47 17.14 3.98
N ASN A 164 7.25 16.59 5.18
CA ASN A 164 8.30 16.08 6.06
C ASN A 164 8.37 14.54 6.12
N ILE A 165 7.63 13.82 5.26
CA ILE A 165 7.69 12.35 5.23
C ILE A 165 8.89 11.94 4.35
N PRO A 166 9.89 11.25 4.93
CA PRO A 166 10.98 10.66 4.16
C PRO A 166 10.43 9.77 3.04
N THR A 167 10.75 10.10 1.80
CA THR A 167 10.19 9.43 0.63
C THR A 167 11.30 9.03 -0.32
N VAL A 168 11.30 7.76 -0.73
CA VAL A 168 12.11 7.27 -1.84
C VAL A 168 11.23 7.10 -3.06
N SER A 169 11.62 7.68 -4.19
CA SER A 169 10.99 7.43 -5.49
C SER A 169 11.91 6.56 -6.36
N LEU A 170 11.38 5.51 -6.99
CA LEU A 170 12.11 4.60 -7.87
C LEU A 170 11.48 4.59 -9.25
N CYS A 171 12.31 4.79 -10.26
CA CYS A 171 11.93 4.70 -11.67
C CYS A 171 13.07 4.12 -12.50
N THR A 172 12.82 3.10 -13.31
CA THR A 172 13.86 2.47 -14.15
C THR A 172 13.27 2.01 -15.46
N ASP A 173 13.65 2.69 -16.56
CA ASP A 173 13.28 2.41 -17.95
C ASP A 173 11.80 1.99 -18.12
N ASP A 174 10.91 2.77 -17.51
CA ASP A 174 9.50 2.44 -17.34
C ASP A 174 8.63 3.65 -17.67
N ILE A 175 7.80 3.48 -18.70
CA ILE A 175 6.93 4.54 -19.22
C ILE A 175 5.98 5.09 -18.15
N ILE A 176 5.61 4.31 -17.13
CA ILE A 176 4.65 4.73 -16.10
C ILE A 176 5.18 5.90 -15.28
N CYS A 177 6.43 5.85 -14.83
CA CYS A 177 7.07 6.87 -13.98
C CYS A 177 7.99 7.84 -14.73
N ASP A 178 8.22 7.58 -16.01
CA ASP A 178 9.01 8.40 -16.92
C ASP A 178 8.42 8.29 -18.33
N GLU A 179 7.63 9.29 -18.74
CA GLU A 179 7.05 9.33 -20.09
C GLU A 179 8.08 9.37 -21.22
N ALA A 180 9.35 9.67 -20.91
CA ALA A 180 10.48 9.66 -21.83
C ALA A 180 11.30 8.36 -21.75
N ALA A 181 10.83 7.34 -21.04
CA ALA A 181 11.51 6.06 -20.92
C ALA A 181 11.81 5.47 -22.30
N ALA A 182 13.06 5.05 -22.50
CA ALA A 182 13.53 4.54 -23.78
C ALA A 182 12.74 3.30 -24.25
N SER A 183 12.29 2.47 -23.30
CA SER A 183 11.47 1.30 -23.59
C SER A 183 10.03 1.64 -24.00
N GLY A 184 9.49 2.77 -23.54
CA GLY A 184 8.13 3.22 -23.78
C GLY A 184 7.07 2.14 -23.52
N TRP A 185 5.97 2.20 -24.28
CA TRP A 185 4.90 1.20 -24.20
C TRP A 185 5.33 -0.21 -24.61
N ILE A 186 6.38 -0.35 -25.43
CA ILE A 186 6.93 -1.66 -25.81
C ILE A 186 7.54 -2.33 -24.58
N GLY A 187 8.31 -1.59 -23.78
CA GLY A 187 8.87 -2.07 -22.51
C GLY A 187 7.79 -2.46 -21.52
N TYR A 188 6.74 -1.64 -21.41
CA TYR A 188 5.59 -1.97 -20.59
C TYR A 188 4.95 -3.31 -21.00
N ALA A 189 4.71 -3.51 -22.31
CA ALA A 189 4.17 -4.76 -22.85
C ALA A 189 5.13 -5.96 -22.69
N GLN A 190 6.43 -5.70 -22.57
CA GLN A 190 7.47 -6.70 -22.30
C GLN A 190 7.77 -6.88 -20.81
N HIS A 191 6.86 -6.47 -19.92
CA HIS A 191 6.97 -6.65 -18.47
C HIS A 191 8.10 -5.90 -17.77
N LYS A 192 8.78 -4.95 -18.44
CA LYS A 192 9.81 -4.11 -17.79
C LYS A 192 9.27 -3.34 -16.59
N HIS A 193 7.99 -2.93 -16.65
CA HIS A 193 7.27 -2.29 -15.55
C HIS A 193 7.27 -3.13 -14.26
N THR A 194 7.36 -4.45 -14.35
CA THR A 194 7.43 -5.34 -13.18
C THR A 194 8.82 -5.95 -12.97
N GLU A 195 9.60 -6.19 -14.04
CA GLU A 195 10.89 -6.87 -13.92
C GLU A 195 12.06 -5.97 -13.49
N ASN A 196 11.93 -4.65 -13.66
CA ASN A 196 13.00 -3.70 -13.31
C ASN A 196 13.10 -3.40 -11.81
N TYR A 197 12.15 -3.89 -10.99
CA TYR A 197 12.03 -3.52 -9.59
C TYR A 197 12.11 -4.73 -8.66
N ASN A 198 12.51 -4.48 -7.41
CA ASN A 198 12.56 -5.51 -6.38
C ASN A 198 11.33 -5.41 -5.47
N PHE A 199 10.40 -6.35 -5.59
CA PHE A 199 9.19 -6.34 -4.77
C PHE A 199 9.36 -6.96 -3.38
N ASN A 200 10.58 -7.32 -2.97
CA ASN A 200 10.87 -7.64 -1.58
C ASN A 200 11.00 -6.36 -0.76
N VAL A 201 10.03 -6.08 0.12
CA VAL A 201 10.00 -4.84 0.91
C VAL A 201 11.16 -4.69 1.89
N ASP A 202 11.82 -5.80 2.24
CA ASP A 202 12.91 -5.84 3.22
C ASP A 202 14.20 -5.19 2.67
N VAL A 203 14.30 -4.95 1.36
CA VAL A 203 15.47 -4.28 0.74
C VAL A 203 15.41 -2.76 0.83
N TYR A 204 14.25 -2.20 1.15
CA TYR A 204 14.05 -0.76 1.25
C TYR A 204 14.23 -0.27 2.69
N SER A 205 15.02 0.79 2.85
CA SER A 205 15.33 1.39 4.14
C SER A 205 14.09 2.05 4.77
N ASP A 206 14.01 2.00 6.10
CA ASP A 206 12.97 2.64 6.93
C ASP A 206 13.18 4.18 7.05
N ASN A 207 14.25 4.71 6.47
CA ASN A 207 14.59 6.14 6.53
C ASN A 207 15.17 6.68 5.22
N GLY A 208 14.94 5.99 4.10
CA GLY A 208 15.38 6.44 2.79
C GLY A 208 14.69 7.74 2.36
N VAL A 209 15.44 8.59 1.66
CA VAL A 209 14.98 9.84 1.04
C VAL A 209 15.65 9.96 -0.32
N GLY A 210 15.01 10.56 -1.33
CA GLY A 210 15.63 10.79 -2.65
C GLY A 210 15.05 9.94 -3.77
N GLN A 211 15.65 10.05 -4.95
CA GLN A 211 15.22 9.35 -6.16
C GLN A 211 16.25 8.33 -6.62
N TRP A 212 15.80 7.13 -6.96
CA TRP A 212 16.55 6.15 -7.74
C TRP A 212 16.06 6.19 -9.17
N PHE A 213 16.91 6.63 -10.09
CA PHE A 213 16.59 6.71 -11.50
C PHE A 213 17.59 5.87 -12.30
N ASN A 214 17.09 4.85 -13.02
CA ASN A 214 17.91 3.91 -13.81
C ASN A 214 19.11 3.34 -13.03
N GLY A 215 18.86 2.91 -11.78
CA GLY A 215 19.87 2.33 -10.91
C GLY A 215 20.86 3.32 -10.26
N GLN A 216 20.70 4.62 -10.50
CA GLN A 216 21.52 5.67 -9.87
C GLN A 216 20.72 6.40 -8.79
N TYR A 217 21.35 6.67 -7.65
CA TYR A 217 20.74 7.39 -6.54
C TYR A 217 21.03 8.89 -6.62
N PHE A 218 19.97 9.68 -6.43
CA PHE A 218 19.97 11.13 -6.41
C PHE A 218 19.33 11.57 -5.08
N PRO A 219 20.10 12.19 -4.15
CA PRO A 219 19.53 12.67 -2.90
C PRO A 219 18.54 13.81 -3.17
N ASP A 220 17.43 13.86 -2.42
CA ASP A 220 16.57 15.05 -2.42
C ASP A 220 17.35 16.25 -1.87
N LYS A 221 17.09 17.42 -2.45
CA LYS A 221 17.73 18.69 -2.07
C LYS A 221 17.19 19.26 -0.77
#